data_AF-A0A8H3KZ24-F1
#
_entry.id   AF-A0A8H3KZ24-F1
#
_cell.length_a   1.000
_cell.length_b   1.000
_cell.length_c   1.000
_cell.angle_alpha   90.00
_cell.angle_beta   90.00
_cell.angle_gamma   90.00
#
_symmetry.space_group_name_H-M   'P 1'
#
loop_
_entity.id
_entity.type
_entity.pdbx_description
1 polymer ?
#
loop_
_entity_poly.entity_id
_entity_poly.type
_entity_poly.pdbx_seq_one_letter_code
_entity_poly.pdbx_strand_id
1 'polypeptide(L)'
;MYFGKVLFVCELQTEVDSNHQNERQIRELEQEYSRCEQEVQNLNREIERFEHASEEEIAELKFEIFNLKNQLYQARKDDRDKEKYISSLEARLIESEEQVEKLRYQIKTISSRKNSPEQEAERDNEIIRRQLAEGGMDTVVGDLENERNEKKRWYFSYRDKDRRVRKLLQEQFALQLLYRQNAHHLQRCRADRGNGRIQTPIFYGRPEEDPEDFFRDFQRYVVASRINVAPGAGQAPGRAEALGLLISYLEGPAKQWYETRIKGKNWRCNNLSDNLGVADLNAVRGIGAGNNANQSGGLNTAGEFQGKTATEIGRIGAGVATSADIIPNGTWDEDWSIAGGEPVDNAPVAPNTGGGLPAVTIAPGIKLGQLLYLLRTAYTTVEHLKQMAVFGQLMQGDMSVEQFSAQIKKVGKLTEMTPE
;
A
#
# COMPACT_ATOMS: atom_id res chain seq x y z
N MET A 1 58.96 27.11 -104.55
CA MET A 1 59.45 26.48 -103.29
C MET A 1 59.22 27.35 -102.05
N TYR A 2 59.32 28.68 -102.12
CA TYR A 2 59.08 29.59 -100.98
C TYR A 2 57.61 29.69 -100.53
N PHE A 3 56.65 29.73 -101.45
CA PHE A 3 55.22 29.84 -101.11
C PHE A 3 54.67 28.64 -100.33
N GLY A 4 55.07 27.41 -100.68
CA GLY A 4 54.61 26.20 -99.98
C GLY A 4 55.10 26.08 -98.53
N LYS A 5 56.29 26.63 -98.21
CA LYS A 5 56.80 26.65 -96.83
C LYS A 5 56.04 27.64 -95.95
N VAL A 6 55.67 28.80 -96.49
CA VAL A 6 54.91 29.82 -95.73
C VAL A 6 53.48 29.34 -95.48
N LEU A 7 52.83 28.70 -96.46
CA LEU A 7 51.49 28.13 -96.29
C LEU A 7 51.48 27.04 -95.20
N PHE A 8 52.45 26.12 -95.24
CA PHE A 8 52.60 25.04 -94.26
C PHE A 8 52.83 25.56 -92.84
N VAL A 9 53.63 26.64 -92.67
CA VAL A 9 53.87 27.26 -91.37
C VAL A 9 52.62 27.97 -90.82
N CYS A 10 51.83 28.63 -91.68
CA CYS A 10 50.56 29.23 -91.26
C CYS A 10 49.52 28.16 -90.87
N GLU A 11 49.40 27.06 -91.62
CA GLU A 11 48.52 25.94 -91.28
C GLU A 11 48.92 25.29 -89.94
N LEU A 12 50.21 25.06 -89.73
CA LEU A 12 50.75 24.55 -88.46
C LEU A 12 50.46 25.48 -87.28
N GLN A 13 50.62 26.80 -87.44
CA GLN A 13 50.34 27.75 -86.37
C GLN A 13 48.86 27.75 -85.99
N THR A 14 47.97 27.66 -86.97
CA THR A 14 46.51 27.61 -86.75
C THR A 14 46.12 26.34 -85.98
N GLU A 15 46.76 25.21 -86.30
CA GLU A 15 46.55 23.94 -85.60
C GLU A 15 47.08 23.98 -84.15
N VAL A 16 48.22 24.63 -83.93
CA VAL A 16 48.80 24.83 -82.58
C VAL A 16 47.89 25.71 -81.72
N ASP A 17 47.33 26.79 -82.27
CA ASP A 17 46.42 27.67 -81.55
C ASP A 17 45.10 26.95 -81.21
N SER A 18 44.58 26.15 -82.16
CA SER A 18 43.42 25.27 -81.94
C SER A 18 43.67 24.25 -80.83
N ASN A 19 44.86 23.62 -80.81
CA ASN A 19 45.24 22.68 -79.75
C ASN A 19 45.35 23.36 -78.38
N HIS A 20 45.91 24.57 -78.29
CA HIS A 20 45.95 25.32 -77.04
C HIS A 20 44.54 25.67 -76.52
N GLN A 21 43.61 25.97 -77.42
CA GLN A 21 42.21 26.21 -77.08
C GLN A 21 41.52 24.93 -76.61
N ASN A 22 41.71 23.81 -77.32
CA ASN A 22 41.18 22.51 -76.93
C ASN A 22 41.71 22.08 -75.55
N GLU A 23 43.00 22.28 -75.27
CA GLU A 23 43.56 22.00 -73.94
C GLU A 23 42.92 22.84 -72.84
N ARG A 24 42.58 24.11 -73.12
CA ARG A 24 41.89 24.95 -72.14
C ARG A 24 40.47 24.43 -71.89
N GLN A 25 39.74 24.07 -72.93
CA GLN A 25 38.40 23.48 -72.82
C GLN A 25 38.42 22.14 -72.08
N ILE A 26 39.41 21.29 -72.34
CA ILE A 26 39.59 20.01 -71.62
C ILE A 26 39.80 20.26 -70.14
N ARG A 27 40.68 21.20 -69.75
CA ARG A 27 40.91 21.54 -68.33
C ARG A 27 39.68 22.11 -67.65
N GLU A 28 38.88 22.93 -68.34
CA GLU A 28 37.61 23.45 -67.83
C GLU A 28 36.59 22.32 -67.62
N LEU A 29 36.45 21.41 -68.59
CA LEU A 29 35.58 20.24 -68.48
C LEU A 29 36.02 19.28 -67.37
N GLU A 30 37.32 19.07 -67.18
CA GLU A 30 37.85 18.26 -66.07
C GLU A 30 37.48 18.88 -64.71
N GLN A 31 37.58 20.21 -64.59
CA GLN A 31 37.21 20.91 -63.36
C GLN A 31 35.70 20.84 -63.09
N GLU A 32 34.86 20.99 -64.12
CA GLU A 32 33.41 20.82 -64.00
C GLU A 32 33.04 19.38 -63.66
N TYR A 33 33.71 18.40 -64.27
CA TYR A 33 33.52 16.98 -63.97
C TYR A 33 33.85 16.66 -62.51
N SER A 34 35.00 17.12 -62.00
CA SER A 34 35.36 16.93 -60.58
C SER A 34 34.36 17.60 -59.63
N ARG A 35 33.80 18.75 -60.00
CA ARG A 35 32.77 19.43 -59.21
C ARG A 35 31.47 18.63 -59.18
N CYS A 36 31.03 18.16 -60.35
CA CYS A 36 29.85 17.31 -60.49
C CYS A 36 30.00 16.01 -59.69
N GLU A 37 31.17 15.38 -59.73
CA GLU A 37 31.47 14.18 -58.96
C GLU A 37 31.34 14.41 -57.45
N GLN A 38 31.87 15.53 -56.94
CA GLN A 38 31.72 15.90 -55.53
C GLN A 38 30.26 16.18 -55.14
N GLU A 39 29.49 16.83 -56.01
CA GLU A 39 28.08 17.11 -55.77
C GLU A 39 27.26 15.81 -55.71
N VAL A 40 27.49 14.88 -56.63
CA VAL A 40 26.87 13.54 -56.61
C VAL A 40 27.22 12.79 -55.33
N GLN A 41 28.48 12.84 -54.89
CA GLN A 41 28.89 12.20 -53.63
C GLN A 41 28.19 12.81 -52.41
N ASN A 42 28.02 14.13 -52.37
CA ASN A 42 27.32 14.80 -51.27
C ASN A 42 25.83 14.46 -51.27
N LEU A 43 25.18 14.49 -52.44
CA LEU A 43 23.77 14.12 -52.57
C LEU A 43 23.53 12.66 -52.15
N ASN A 44 24.40 11.73 -52.54
CA ASN A 44 24.30 10.33 -52.11
C ASN A 44 24.37 10.19 -50.58
N ARG A 45 25.27 10.92 -49.91
CA ARG A 45 25.35 10.92 -48.44
C ARG A 45 24.10 11.50 -47.78
N GLU A 46 23.49 12.51 -48.39
CA GLU A 46 22.23 13.08 -47.89
C GLU A 46 21.08 12.07 -48.05
N ILE A 47 21.00 11.39 -49.20
CA ILE A 47 20.02 10.32 -49.43
C ILE A 47 20.15 9.23 -48.37
N GLU A 48 21.36 8.71 -48.13
CA GLU A 48 21.60 7.68 -47.11
C GLU A 48 21.15 8.13 -45.70
N ARG A 49 21.40 9.40 -45.35
CA ARG A 49 20.95 9.95 -44.07
C ARG A 49 19.44 10.04 -43.96
N PHE A 50 18.76 10.48 -45.02
CA PHE A 50 17.30 10.54 -45.06
C PHE A 50 16.68 9.14 -45.02
N GLU A 51 17.27 8.17 -45.72
CA GLU A 51 16.85 6.78 -45.67
C GLU A 51 16.92 6.25 -44.23
N HIS A 52 18.07 6.36 -43.57
CA HIS A 52 18.21 5.90 -42.18
C HIS A 52 17.27 6.61 -41.20
N ALA A 53 17.10 7.92 -41.31
CA ALA A 53 16.16 8.66 -40.47
C ALA A 53 14.72 8.17 -40.66
N SER A 54 14.31 7.94 -41.92
CA SER A 54 12.97 7.41 -42.22
C SER A 54 12.77 5.97 -41.74
N GLU A 55 13.81 5.13 -41.80
CA GLU A 55 13.76 3.75 -41.27
C GLU A 55 13.59 3.74 -39.76
N GLU A 56 14.26 4.64 -39.05
CA GLU A 56 14.16 4.82 -37.60
C GLU A 56 12.74 5.28 -37.20
N GLU A 57 12.21 6.32 -37.86
CA GLU A 57 10.84 6.79 -37.64
C GLU A 57 9.81 5.68 -37.89
N ILE A 58 9.97 4.90 -38.97
CA ILE A 58 9.10 3.76 -39.27
C ILE A 58 9.18 2.70 -38.17
N ALA A 59 10.36 2.44 -37.61
CA ALA A 59 10.55 1.47 -36.54
C ALA A 59 9.86 1.92 -35.24
N GLU A 60 9.98 3.20 -34.88
CA GLU A 60 9.29 3.79 -33.73
C GLU A 60 7.78 3.74 -33.88
N LEU A 61 7.25 4.17 -35.03
CA LEU A 61 5.80 4.12 -35.30
C LEU A 61 5.26 2.69 -35.25
N LYS A 62 6.00 1.70 -35.75
CA LYS A 62 5.62 0.27 -35.65
C LYS A 62 5.56 -0.18 -34.19
N PHE A 63 6.50 0.25 -33.36
CA PHE A 63 6.52 -0.07 -31.94
C PHE A 63 5.33 0.57 -31.20
N GLU A 64 5.02 1.83 -31.49
CA GLU A 64 3.88 2.54 -30.90
C GLU A 64 2.54 1.90 -31.30
N ILE A 65 2.37 1.57 -32.59
CA ILE A 65 1.20 0.82 -33.08
C ILE A 65 1.04 -0.52 -32.34
N PHE A 66 2.15 -1.23 -32.10
CA PHE A 66 2.12 -2.49 -31.36
C PHE A 66 1.64 -2.29 -29.91
N ASN A 67 2.15 -1.25 -29.24
CA ASN A 67 1.75 -0.92 -27.87
C ASN A 67 0.25 -0.52 -27.80
N LEU A 68 -0.19 0.40 -28.68
CA LEU A 68 -1.58 0.83 -28.76
C LEU A 68 -2.53 -0.35 -29.05
N LYS A 69 -2.12 -1.28 -29.91
CA LYS A 69 -2.90 -2.49 -30.21
C LYS A 69 -3.08 -3.38 -28.98
N ASN A 70 -2.04 -3.53 -28.16
CA ASN A 70 -2.12 -4.30 -26.92
C ASN A 70 -3.02 -3.61 -25.88
N GLN A 71 -2.92 -2.29 -25.75
CA GLN A 71 -3.79 -1.51 -24.87
C GLN A 71 -5.26 -1.63 -25.28
N LEU A 72 -5.56 -1.49 -26.58
CA LEU A 72 -6.90 -1.65 -27.12
C LEU A 72 -7.46 -3.06 -26.87
N TYR A 73 -6.62 -4.09 -26.99
CA TYR A 73 -7.02 -5.46 -26.69
C TYR A 73 -7.45 -5.63 -25.23
N GLN A 74 -6.71 -5.05 -24.28
CA GLN A 74 -7.07 -5.12 -22.86
C GLN A 74 -8.33 -4.30 -22.54
N ALA A 75 -8.42 -3.06 -23.04
CA ALA A 75 -9.61 -2.23 -22.84
C ALA A 75 -10.89 -2.93 -23.34
N ARG A 76 -10.83 -3.58 -24.51
CA ARG A 76 -11.95 -4.34 -25.07
C ARG A 76 -12.32 -5.56 -24.22
N LYS A 77 -11.36 -6.18 -23.55
CA LYS A 77 -11.62 -7.29 -22.63
C LYS A 77 -12.32 -6.80 -21.36
N ASP A 78 -11.83 -5.70 -20.78
CA ASP A 78 -12.42 -5.11 -19.58
C ASP A 78 -13.85 -4.62 -19.83
N ASP A 79 -14.13 -4.00 -20.97
CA ASP A 79 -15.48 -3.58 -21.34
C ASP A 79 -16.44 -4.77 -21.44
N ARG A 80 -15.99 -5.90 -22.00
CA ARG A 80 -16.81 -7.12 -22.06
C ARG A 80 -17.13 -7.67 -20.68
N ASP A 81 -16.18 -7.62 -19.75
CA ASP A 81 -16.41 -8.12 -18.40
C ASP A 81 -17.30 -7.17 -17.59
N LYS A 82 -17.19 -5.84 -17.79
CA LYS A 82 -18.13 -4.86 -17.26
C LYS A 82 -19.54 -5.03 -17.82
N GLU A 83 -19.67 -5.32 -19.11
CA GLU A 83 -20.97 -5.56 -19.76
C GLU A 83 -21.70 -6.73 -19.13
N LYS A 84 -21.01 -7.86 -18.90
CA LYS A 84 -21.57 -9.01 -18.15
C LYS A 84 -22.00 -8.63 -16.74
N TYR A 85 -21.20 -7.81 -16.05
CA TYR A 85 -21.52 -7.36 -14.70
C TYR A 85 -22.77 -6.48 -14.68
N ILE A 86 -22.89 -5.55 -15.62
CA ILE A 86 -24.08 -4.71 -15.80
C ILE A 86 -25.31 -5.59 -16.06
N SER A 87 -25.24 -6.56 -16.97
CA SER A 87 -26.36 -7.49 -17.21
C SER A 87 -26.78 -8.26 -15.94
N SER A 88 -25.83 -8.62 -15.08
CA SER A 88 -26.13 -9.28 -13.80
C SER A 88 -26.83 -8.33 -12.80
N LEU A 89 -26.48 -7.04 -12.81
CA LEU A 89 -27.12 -6.04 -11.97
C LEU A 89 -28.52 -5.72 -12.46
N GLU A 90 -28.72 -5.59 -13.77
CA GLU A 90 -30.03 -5.38 -14.39
C GLU A 90 -31.00 -6.52 -14.04
N ALA A 91 -30.55 -7.78 -14.13
CA ALA A 91 -31.38 -8.93 -13.74
C ALA A 91 -31.82 -8.87 -12.28
N ARG A 92 -30.91 -8.51 -11.36
CA ARG A 92 -31.22 -8.36 -9.93
C ARG A 92 -32.15 -7.18 -9.65
N LEU A 93 -32.02 -6.10 -10.41
CA LEU A 93 -32.89 -4.94 -10.30
C LEU A 93 -34.32 -5.33 -10.68
N ILE A 94 -34.52 -6.00 -11.81
CA ILE A 94 -35.83 -6.51 -12.26
C ILE A 94 -36.44 -7.41 -11.19
N GLU A 95 -35.68 -8.36 -10.63
CA GLU A 95 -36.18 -9.24 -9.56
C GLU A 95 -36.62 -8.44 -8.32
N SER A 96 -35.85 -7.43 -7.93
CA SER A 96 -36.20 -6.59 -6.78
C SER A 96 -37.44 -5.72 -7.03
N GLU A 97 -37.62 -5.23 -8.26
CA GLU A 97 -38.80 -4.48 -8.67
C GLU A 97 -40.07 -5.35 -8.59
N GLU A 98 -40.00 -6.60 -9.07
CA GLU A 98 -41.09 -7.58 -8.94
C GLU A 98 -41.46 -7.85 -7.47
N GLN A 99 -40.44 -8.00 -6.60
CA GLN A 99 -40.68 -8.20 -5.17
C GLN A 99 -41.35 -6.99 -4.51
N VAL A 100 -40.92 -5.77 -4.86
CA VAL A 100 -41.54 -4.54 -4.37
C VAL A 100 -42.99 -4.44 -4.81
N GLU A 101 -43.31 -4.78 -6.06
CA GLU A 101 -44.68 -4.74 -6.57
C GLU A 101 -45.58 -5.77 -5.84
N LYS A 102 -45.06 -6.97 -5.58
CA LYS A 102 -45.75 -7.98 -4.78
C LYS A 102 -46.05 -7.49 -3.36
N LEU A 103 -45.09 -6.84 -2.72
CA LEU A 103 -45.26 -6.25 -1.39
C LEU A 103 -46.29 -5.12 -1.41
N ARG A 104 -46.28 -4.25 -2.43
CA ARG A 104 -47.29 -3.20 -2.62
C ARG A 104 -48.70 -3.78 -2.70
N TYR A 105 -48.89 -4.86 -3.47
CA TYR A 105 -50.19 -5.54 -3.56
C TYR A 105 -50.65 -6.13 -2.22
N GLN A 106 -49.74 -6.74 -1.47
CA GLN A 106 -50.03 -7.27 -0.13
C GLN A 106 -50.45 -6.17 0.85
N ILE A 107 -49.71 -5.05 0.88
CA ILE A 107 -50.02 -3.90 1.74
C ILE A 107 -51.40 -3.33 1.40
N LYS A 108 -51.75 -3.23 0.11
CA LYS A 108 -53.07 -2.78 -0.35
C LYS A 108 -54.18 -3.70 0.15
N THR A 109 -53.97 -5.02 0.07
CA THR A 109 -54.95 -6.03 0.52
C THR A 109 -55.19 -5.95 2.03
N ILE A 110 -54.12 -5.83 2.82
CA ILE A 110 -54.19 -5.70 4.29
C ILE A 110 -54.93 -4.41 4.66
N SER A 111 -54.60 -3.29 3.99
CA SER A 111 -55.22 -1.99 4.25
C SER A 111 -56.73 -2.01 3.98
N SER A 112 -57.18 -2.67 2.91
CA SER A 112 -58.61 -2.81 2.61
C SER A 112 -59.36 -3.64 3.66
N ARG A 113 -58.74 -4.72 4.19
CA ARG A 113 -59.36 -5.55 5.23
C ARG A 113 -59.54 -4.80 6.56
N LYS A 114 -58.59 -3.92 6.90
CA LYS A 114 -58.59 -3.15 8.15
C LYS A 114 -59.76 -2.15 8.25
N ASN A 115 -60.36 -1.76 7.13
CA ASN A 115 -61.42 -0.77 7.07
C ASN A 115 -62.85 -1.38 6.98
N SER A 116 -63.02 -2.67 7.29
CA SER A 116 -64.35 -3.31 7.35
C SER A 116 -65.02 -3.11 8.72
N PRO A 117 -66.24 -2.55 8.79
CA PRO A 117 -66.92 -2.20 10.05
C PRO A 117 -67.40 -3.42 10.87
N GLU A 118 -67.37 -4.64 10.32
CA GLU A 118 -67.84 -5.84 11.03
C GLU A 118 -66.86 -6.35 12.11
N GLN A 119 -65.58 -5.98 12.07
CA GLN A 119 -64.57 -6.46 13.05
C GLN A 119 -64.47 -5.65 14.35
N GLU A 120 -65.20 -4.53 14.46
CA GLU A 120 -65.12 -3.67 15.63
C GLU A 120 -66.00 -4.21 16.78
N ALA A 121 -67.20 -4.69 16.48
CA ALA A 121 -68.12 -5.31 17.45
C ALA A 121 -67.65 -6.69 17.95
N GLU A 122 -66.82 -7.38 17.16
CA GLU A 122 -66.26 -8.69 17.51
C GLU A 122 -65.03 -8.57 18.44
N ARG A 123 -64.32 -7.43 18.39
CA ARG A 123 -63.23 -7.10 19.33
C ARG A 123 -63.75 -6.85 20.75
N ASP A 124 -64.91 -6.23 20.90
CA ASP A 124 -65.46 -5.88 22.22
C ASP A 124 -65.96 -7.11 23.00
N ASN A 125 -66.53 -8.12 22.32
CA ASN A 125 -66.93 -9.39 22.94
C ASN A 125 -65.74 -10.30 23.27
N GLU A 126 -64.66 -10.20 22.51
CA GLU A 126 -63.40 -10.91 22.72
C GLU A 126 -62.64 -10.38 23.95
N ILE A 127 -62.77 -9.08 24.26
CA ILE A 127 -62.16 -8.44 25.44
C ILE A 127 -62.76 -8.95 26.76
N ILE A 128 -64.09 -9.14 26.83
CA ILE A 128 -64.78 -9.65 28.03
C ILE A 128 -64.40 -11.11 28.32
N ARG A 129 -64.17 -11.93 27.29
CA ARG A 129 -63.72 -13.32 27.44
C ARG A 129 -62.26 -13.42 27.93
N ARG A 130 -61.40 -12.45 27.60
CA ARG A 130 -59.99 -12.41 28.04
C ARG A 130 -59.83 -12.06 29.51
N GLN A 131 -60.69 -11.20 30.06
CA GLN A 131 -60.64 -10.81 31.49
C GLN A 131 -60.94 -11.97 32.47
N LEU A 132 -61.65 -13.02 32.02
CA LEU A 132 -61.86 -14.24 32.80
C LEU A 132 -60.73 -15.27 32.64
N ALA A 133 -59.90 -15.15 31.60
CA ALA A 133 -58.75 -16.01 31.34
C ALA A 133 -57.42 -15.41 31.86
N GLU A 134 -57.40 -14.12 32.19
CA GLU A 134 -56.25 -13.37 32.74
C GLU A 134 -55.62 -14.03 33.98
N GLY A 135 -56.39 -14.72 34.82
CA GLY A 135 -55.87 -15.48 35.96
C GLY A 135 -54.99 -16.69 35.60
N GLY A 136 -55.04 -17.19 34.36
CA GLY A 136 -54.12 -18.20 33.82
C GLY A 136 -53.07 -17.64 32.84
N MET A 137 -53.19 -16.36 32.49
CA MET A 137 -52.43 -15.70 31.43
C MET A 137 -51.11 -15.10 31.91
N ASP A 138 -50.95 -14.80 33.20
CA ASP A 138 -49.66 -14.36 33.78
C ASP A 138 -48.56 -15.42 33.58
N THR A 139 -48.91 -16.70 33.68
CA THR A 139 -48.01 -17.83 33.37
C THR A 139 -47.64 -17.92 31.89
N VAL A 140 -48.61 -17.73 30.98
CA VAL A 140 -48.38 -17.79 29.53
C VAL A 140 -47.64 -16.56 29.01
N VAL A 141 -47.86 -15.38 29.61
CA VAL A 141 -47.10 -14.14 29.32
C VAL A 141 -45.64 -14.30 29.71
N GLY A 142 -45.36 -14.92 30.87
CA GLY A 142 -44.00 -15.27 31.29
C GLY A 142 -43.29 -16.19 30.30
N ASP A 143 -43.97 -17.22 29.82
CA ASP A 143 -43.43 -18.16 28.82
C ASP A 143 -43.20 -17.49 27.45
N LEU A 144 -44.13 -16.63 27.01
CA LEU A 144 -44.01 -15.89 25.75
C LEU A 144 -42.91 -14.82 25.80
N GLU A 145 -42.70 -14.17 26.94
CA GLU A 145 -41.58 -13.23 27.11
C GLU A 145 -40.24 -13.96 27.16
N ASN A 146 -40.21 -15.17 27.74
CA ASN A 146 -39.03 -16.01 27.73
C ASN A 146 -38.69 -16.49 26.30
N GLU A 147 -39.68 -16.98 25.53
CA GLU A 147 -39.51 -17.32 24.10
C GLU A 147 -39.07 -16.12 23.25
N ARG A 148 -39.65 -14.93 23.49
CA ARG A 148 -39.29 -13.70 22.78
C ARG A 148 -37.84 -13.30 23.06
N ASN A 149 -37.37 -13.48 24.29
CA ASN A 149 -36.00 -13.19 24.69
C ASN A 149 -35.01 -14.23 24.16
N GLU A 150 -35.40 -15.50 24.07
CA GLU A 150 -34.61 -16.54 23.39
C GLU A 150 -34.49 -16.31 21.88
N LYS A 151 -35.59 -15.91 21.22
CA LYS A 151 -35.58 -15.58 19.79
C LYS A 151 -34.68 -14.39 19.49
N LYS A 152 -34.66 -13.37 20.36
CA LYS A 152 -33.72 -12.25 20.26
C LYS A 152 -32.27 -12.73 20.43
N ARG A 153 -31.98 -13.58 21.42
CA ARG A 153 -30.64 -14.16 21.62
C ARG A 153 -30.18 -14.96 20.40
N TRP A 154 -31.06 -15.77 19.82
CA TRP A 154 -30.78 -16.51 18.59
C TRP A 154 -30.52 -15.59 17.39
N TYR A 155 -31.31 -14.52 17.24
CA TYR A 155 -31.12 -13.54 16.17
C TYR A 155 -29.77 -12.82 16.27
N PHE A 156 -29.36 -12.40 17.48
CA PHE A 156 -28.04 -11.79 17.69
C PHE A 156 -26.90 -12.80 17.49
N SER A 157 -27.05 -14.04 17.96
CA SER A 157 -26.08 -15.13 17.71
C SER A 157 -25.89 -15.43 16.23
N TYR A 158 -26.98 -15.46 15.46
CA TYR A 158 -26.94 -15.66 14.00
C TYR A 158 -26.30 -14.46 13.29
N ARG A 159 -26.64 -13.23 13.69
CA ARG A 159 -26.06 -12.01 13.12
C ARG A 159 -24.55 -11.93 13.34
N ASP A 160 -24.06 -12.31 14.52
CA ASP A 160 -22.63 -12.34 14.81
C ASP A 160 -21.91 -13.44 14.03
N LYS A 161 -22.54 -14.60 13.84
CA LYS A 161 -22.03 -15.66 12.97
C LYS A 161 -21.99 -15.22 11.50
N ASP A 162 -23.03 -14.55 11.01
CA ASP A 162 -23.09 -13.99 9.65
C ASP A 162 -21.99 -12.93 9.44
N ARG A 163 -21.78 -12.05 10.42
CA ARG A 163 -20.68 -11.07 10.41
C ARG A 163 -19.31 -11.76 10.39
N ARG A 164 -19.15 -12.85 11.14
CA ARG A 164 -17.92 -13.65 11.16
C ARG A 164 -17.70 -14.41 9.85
N VAL A 165 -18.74 -14.94 9.23
CA VAL A 165 -18.68 -15.57 7.90
C VAL A 165 -18.30 -14.55 6.82
N ARG A 166 -18.90 -13.36 6.83
CA ARG A 166 -18.51 -12.27 5.92
C ARG A 166 -17.05 -11.86 6.10
N LYS A 167 -16.59 -11.75 7.36
CA LYS A 167 -15.20 -11.41 7.67
C LYS A 167 -14.25 -12.52 7.20
N LEU A 168 -14.59 -13.78 7.44
CA LEU A 168 -13.82 -14.93 6.96
C LEU A 168 -13.78 -15.01 5.43
N LEU A 169 -14.89 -14.71 4.73
CA LEU A 169 -14.92 -14.63 3.27
C LEU A 169 -14.05 -13.48 2.74
N GLN A 170 -14.06 -12.34 3.41
CA GLN A 170 -13.22 -11.19 3.08
C GLN A 170 -11.73 -11.50 3.31
N GLU A 171 -11.40 -12.17 4.41
CA GLU A 171 -10.06 -12.71 4.71
C GLU A 171 -9.66 -13.79 3.70
N GLN A 172 -10.58 -14.66 3.26
CA GLN A 172 -10.33 -15.69 2.25
C GLN A 172 -10.04 -15.08 0.88
N PHE A 173 -10.77 -14.03 0.51
CA PHE A 173 -10.55 -13.29 -0.73
C PHE A 173 -9.22 -12.51 -0.68
N ALA A 174 -8.90 -11.88 0.45
CA ALA A 174 -7.61 -11.23 0.68
C ALA A 174 -6.44 -12.22 0.61
N LEU A 175 -6.59 -13.41 1.21
CA LEU A 175 -5.62 -14.50 1.12
C LEU A 175 -5.48 -15.02 -0.32
N GLN A 176 -6.58 -15.17 -1.07
CA GLN A 176 -6.51 -15.55 -2.49
C GLN A 176 -5.78 -14.52 -3.34
N LEU A 177 -5.99 -13.22 -3.06
CA LEU A 177 -5.30 -12.14 -3.74
C LEU A 177 -3.80 -12.15 -3.43
N LEU A 178 -3.44 -12.34 -2.15
CA LEU A 178 -2.07 -12.53 -1.70
C LEU A 178 -1.42 -13.77 -2.32
N TYR A 179 -2.11 -14.90 -2.40
CA TYR A 179 -1.58 -16.11 -3.03
C TYR A 179 -1.33 -15.90 -4.53
N ARG A 180 -2.20 -15.15 -5.22
CA ARG A 180 -2.05 -14.85 -6.65
C ARG A 180 -0.94 -13.84 -6.92
N GLN A 181 -0.80 -12.82 -6.08
CA GLN A 181 0.33 -11.90 -6.09
C GLN A 181 1.63 -12.65 -5.80
N ASN A 182 1.68 -13.43 -4.71
CA ASN A 182 2.84 -14.27 -4.38
C ASN A 182 3.20 -15.27 -5.49
N ALA A 183 2.22 -15.83 -6.21
CA ALA A 183 2.48 -16.71 -7.36
C ALA A 183 3.07 -15.96 -8.56
N HIS A 184 2.58 -14.75 -8.87
CA HIS A 184 3.16 -13.87 -9.89
C HIS A 184 4.58 -13.40 -9.50
N HIS A 185 4.81 -13.06 -8.23
CA HIS A 185 6.14 -12.71 -7.71
C HIS A 185 7.08 -13.91 -7.70
N LEU A 186 6.63 -15.12 -7.35
CA LEU A 186 7.43 -16.36 -7.45
C LEU A 186 7.80 -16.72 -8.91
N GLN A 187 6.94 -16.41 -9.88
CA GLN A 187 7.23 -16.56 -11.30
C GLN A 187 8.22 -15.50 -11.80
N ARG A 188 8.11 -14.25 -11.34
CA ARG A 188 9.06 -13.17 -11.63
C ARG A 188 10.45 -13.46 -11.02
N CYS A 189 10.50 -13.90 -9.76
CA CYS A 189 11.73 -14.37 -9.11
C CYS A 189 12.24 -15.73 -9.64
N ARG A 190 11.45 -16.49 -10.42
CA ARG A 190 11.93 -17.67 -11.17
C ARG A 190 12.56 -17.27 -12.50
N ALA A 191 12.08 -16.22 -13.15
CA ALA A 191 12.68 -15.69 -14.37
C ALA A 191 14.06 -15.05 -14.11
N ASP A 192 14.23 -14.40 -12.94
CA ASP A 192 15.52 -13.81 -12.53
C ASP A 192 16.53 -14.83 -11.97
N ARG A 193 16.10 -16.08 -11.75
CA ARG A 193 16.91 -17.17 -11.16
C ARG A 193 17.97 -17.76 -12.11
N GLY A 194 18.11 -17.19 -13.31
CA GLY A 194 19.18 -17.53 -14.26
C GLY A 194 20.57 -17.00 -13.87
N ASN A 195 20.71 -16.20 -12.83
CA ASN A 195 22.01 -15.67 -12.40
C ASN A 195 22.16 -15.67 -10.88
N GLY A 196 23.06 -16.51 -10.36
CA GLY A 196 23.23 -16.82 -8.93
C GLY A 196 23.84 -15.72 -8.06
N ARG A 197 23.21 -14.53 -7.97
CA ARG A 197 23.53 -13.51 -6.96
C ARG A 197 22.25 -13.17 -6.18
N ILE A 198 22.30 -13.29 -4.85
CA ILE A 198 21.22 -12.80 -3.97
C ILE A 198 21.15 -11.28 -4.20
N GLN A 199 20.09 -10.82 -4.85
CA GLN A 199 19.89 -9.40 -5.12
C GLN A 199 19.65 -8.67 -3.80
N THR A 200 20.34 -7.55 -3.58
CA THR A 200 20.18 -6.72 -2.38
C THR A 200 18.78 -6.12 -2.36
N PRO A 201 17.98 -6.31 -1.29
CA PRO A 201 16.63 -5.77 -1.22
C PRO A 201 16.72 -4.25 -1.01
N ILE A 202 16.21 -3.45 -1.95
CA ILE A 202 16.08 -1.99 -1.80
C ILE A 202 14.60 -1.68 -1.64
N PHE A 203 14.25 -0.85 -0.67
CA PHE A 203 12.90 -0.35 -0.43
C PHE A 203 12.83 1.13 -0.75
N TYR A 204 12.12 1.48 -1.82
CA TYR A 204 11.87 2.87 -2.18
C TYR A 204 10.64 3.42 -1.44
N GLY A 205 9.74 2.52 -1.03
CA GLY A 205 8.47 2.85 -0.40
C GLY A 205 7.51 3.50 -1.38
N ARG A 206 7.50 2.98 -2.62
CA ARG A 206 6.56 3.38 -3.67
C ARG A 206 5.17 2.78 -3.43
N PRO A 207 4.11 3.37 -4.02
CA PRO A 207 2.75 2.84 -3.95
C PRO A 207 2.60 1.37 -4.35
N GLU A 208 3.43 0.87 -5.27
CA GLU A 208 3.36 -0.53 -5.73
C GLU A 208 4.18 -1.52 -4.89
N GLU A 209 4.98 -1.03 -3.94
CA GLU A 209 5.85 -1.85 -3.09
C GLU A 209 5.14 -2.23 -1.79
N ASP A 210 4.98 -3.53 -1.54
CA ASP A 210 4.48 -4.05 -0.25
C ASP A 210 5.63 -4.11 0.77
N PRO A 211 5.55 -3.38 1.91
CA PRO A 211 6.56 -3.46 2.96
C PRO A 211 6.76 -4.88 3.50
N GLU A 212 5.73 -5.74 3.49
CA GLU A 212 5.87 -7.11 4.01
C GLU A 212 6.68 -8.01 3.08
N ASP A 213 6.61 -7.76 1.77
CA ASP A 213 7.46 -8.43 0.79
C ASP A 213 8.93 -8.01 0.98
N PHE A 214 9.17 -6.72 1.16
CA PHE A 214 10.50 -6.21 1.48
C PHE A 214 11.04 -6.81 2.78
N PHE A 215 10.24 -6.86 3.86
CA PHE A 215 10.70 -7.45 5.12
C PHE A 215 11.04 -8.93 4.98
N ARG A 216 10.26 -9.69 4.20
CA ARG A 216 10.55 -11.11 3.94
C ARG A 216 11.88 -11.29 3.23
N ASP A 217 12.19 -10.46 2.24
CA ASP A 217 13.45 -10.53 1.50
C ASP A 217 14.63 -10.02 2.34
N PHE A 218 14.42 -8.97 3.14
CA PHE A 218 15.39 -8.50 4.12
C PHE A 218 15.72 -9.56 5.17
N GLN A 219 14.72 -10.23 5.74
CA GLN A 219 14.90 -11.33 6.70
C GLN A 219 15.72 -12.46 6.08
N ARG A 220 15.41 -12.87 4.85
CA ARG A 220 16.17 -13.88 4.12
C ARG A 220 17.63 -13.47 3.95
N TYR A 221 17.87 -12.21 3.62
CA TYR A 221 19.22 -11.68 3.48
C TYR A 221 20.00 -11.70 4.79
N VAL A 222 19.40 -11.24 5.90
CA VAL A 222 20.03 -11.25 7.24
C VAL A 222 20.36 -12.67 7.69
N VAL A 223 19.45 -13.62 7.48
CA VAL A 223 19.68 -15.04 7.80
C VAL A 223 20.78 -15.64 6.91
N ALA A 224 20.76 -15.37 5.60
CA ALA A 224 21.80 -15.83 4.67
C ALA A 224 23.19 -15.24 5.01
N SER A 225 23.21 -14.01 5.50
CA SER A 225 24.41 -13.29 5.95
C SER A 225 24.88 -13.73 7.34
N ARG A 226 24.20 -14.70 7.98
CA ARG A 226 24.51 -15.25 9.31
C ARG A 226 24.53 -14.20 10.43
N ILE A 227 23.77 -13.12 10.26
CA ILE A 227 23.65 -12.07 11.28
C ILE A 227 22.65 -12.55 12.34
N ASN A 228 23.12 -12.69 13.58
CA ASN A 228 22.27 -13.14 14.68
C ASN A 228 21.44 -11.98 15.25
N VAL A 229 20.15 -11.99 14.97
CA VAL A 229 19.21 -10.97 15.48
C VAL A 229 18.30 -11.50 16.60
N ALA A 230 18.51 -12.71 17.11
CA ALA A 230 17.65 -13.28 18.16
C ALA A 230 17.65 -12.39 19.43
N PRO A 231 16.52 -12.29 20.16
CA PRO A 231 16.45 -11.52 21.40
C PRO A 231 17.37 -12.09 22.49
N GLY A 232 18.18 -11.24 23.12
CA GLY A 232 19.08 -11.63 24.23
C GLY A 232 20.31 -10.74 24.39
N ALA A 233 20.88 -10.68 25.60
CA ALA A 233 21.96 -9.75 25.96
C ALA A 233 23.24 -9.91 25.10
N GLY A 234 23.55 -11.12 24.64
CA GLY A 234 24.74 -11.39 23.82
C GLY A 234 24.63 -10.93 22.35
N GLN A 235 23.43 -10.58 21.88
CA GLN A 235 23.13 -10.46 20.43
C GLN A 235 22.71 -9.04 20.01
N ALA A 236 22.88 -8.07 20.91
CA ALA A 236 22.74 -6.65 20.60
C ALA A 236 23.59 -6.17 19.41
N PRO A 237 24.83 -6.69 19.18
CA PRO A 237 25.63 -6.31 18.02
C PRO A 237 24.96 -6.67 16.69
N GLY A 238 24.42 -7.89 16.55
CA GLY A 238 23.77 -8.33 15.32
C GLY A 238 22.47 -7.58 15.02
N ARG A 239 21.70 -7.19 16.04
CA ARG A 239 20.52 -6.31 15.84
C ARG A 239 20.91 -4.89 15.46
N ALA A 240 22.04 -4.37 15.95
CA ALA A 240 22.56 -3.06 15.54
C ALA A 240 23.08 -3.09 14.10
N GLU A 241 23.77 -4.18 13.72
CA GLU A 241 24.22 -4.42 12.35
C GLU A 241 23.05 -4.53 11.38
N ALA A 242 22.04 -5.35 11.71
CA ALA A 242 20.82 -5.46 10.91
C ALA A 242 20.05 -4.14 10.82
N LEU A 243 20.03 -3.32 11.89
CA LEU A 243 19.44 -1.97 11.82
C LEU A 243 20.20 -1.08 10.82
N GLY A 244 21.54 -1.11 10.84
CA GLY A 244 22.36 -0.37 9.88
C GLY A 244 22.08 -0.81 8.43
N LEU A 245 22.00 -2.12 8.19
CA LEU A 245 21.64 -2.68 6.89
C LEU A 245 20.24 -2.25 6.44
N LEU A 246 19.25 -2.35 7.33
CA LEU A 246 17.87 -1.93 7.05
C LEU A 246 17.84 -0.47 6.59
N ILE A 247 18.54 0.43 7.30
CA ILE A 247 18.62 1.86 6.94
C ILE A 247 19.32 2.04 5.59
N SER A 248 20.39 1.29 5.33
CA SER A 248 21.12 1.37 4.05
C SER A 248 20.30 0.95 2.83
N TYR A 249 19.24 0.17 3.06
CA TYR A 249 18.33 -0.32 2.03
C TYR A 249 17.11 0.57 1.81
N LEU A 250 16.93 1.61 2.62
CA LEU A 250 15.92 2.63 2.37
C LEU A 250 16.44 3.59 1.30
N GLU A 251 15.67 3.77 0.23
CA GLU A 251 15.93 4.75 -0.82
C GLU A 251 14.70 5.60 -1.12
N GLY A 252 14.88 6.71 -1.83
CA GLY A 252 13.77 7.58 -2.28
C GLY A 252 12.85 8.05 -1.14
N PRO A 253 11.51 7.97 -1.32
CA PRO A 253 10.53 8.40 -0.31
C PRO A 253 10.69 7.76 1.07
N ALA A 254 11.00 6.46 1.13
CA ALA A 254 11.20 5.76 2.40
C ALA A 254 12.41 6.30 3.18
N LYS A 255 13.50 6.60 2.46
CA LYS A 255 14.71 7.20 3.05
C LYS A 255 14.42 8.61 3.57
N GLN A 256 13.75 9.43 2.78
CA GLN A 256 13.38 10.79 3.18
C GLN A 256 12.49 10.78 4.43
N TRP A 257 11.51 9.88 4.49
CA TRP A 257 10.67 9.71 5.67
C TRP A 257 11.51 9.32 6.91
N TYR A 258 12.42 8.36 6.78
CA TYR A 258 13.31 7.98 7.87
C TYR A 258 14.14 9.17 8.35
N GLU A 259 14.77 9.90 7.44
CA GLU A 259 15.65 11.02 7.79
C GLU A 259 14.92 12.19 8.44
N THR A 260 13.68 12.46 8.03
CA THR A 260 12.88 13.58 8.54
C THR A 260 12.11 13.25 9.83
N ARG A 261 11.57 12.03 9.92
CA ARG A 261 10.64 11.66 10.99
C ARG A 261 11.26 10.81 12.09
N ILE A 262 12.34 10.08 11.81
CA ILE A 262 12.84 9.01 12.70
C ILE A 262 14.29 9.22 13.11
N LYS A 263 15.17 9.65 12.20
CA LYS A 263 16.60 9.80 12.44
C LYS A 263 16.86 10.77 13.59
N GLY A 264 17.67 10.34 14.55
CA GLY A 264 18.02 11.13 15.74
C GLY A 264 16.97 11.14 16.86
N LYS A 265 15.80 10.52 16.67
CA LYS A 265 14.74 10.48 17.69
C LYS A 265 14.96 9.38 18.73
N ASN A 266 14.35 9.58 19.90
CA ASN A 266 14.28 8.64 21.00
C ASN A 266 12.93 7.91 21.01
N TRP A 267 12.85 6.78 21.71
CA TRP A 267 11.64 5.95 21.75
C TRP A 267 10.86 6.17 23.04
N ARG A 268 9.68 6.78 22.95
CA ARG A 268 8.79 7.01 24.09
C ARG A 268 7.76 5.89 24.21
N CYS A 269 7.54 5.40 25.43
CA CYS A 269 6.48 4.44 25.74
C CYS A 269 5.37 5.13 26.53
N ASN A 270 4.30 5.57 25.86
CA ASN A 270 3.25 6.39 26.48
C ASN A 270 2.48 5.72 27.62
N ASN A 271 2.44 4.39 27.64
CA ASN A 271 1.68 3.64 28.62
C ASN A 271 2.56 3.09 29.77
N LEU A 272 3.86 3.42 29.77
CA LEU A 272 4.83 2.94 30.75
C LEU A 272 5.40 4.12 31.54
N SER A 273 5.28 4.08 32.88
CA SER A 273 5.92 5.04 33.77
C SER A 273 7.46 4.98 33.68
N ASP A 274 8.14 5.98 34.20
CA ASP A 274 9.59 5.99 34.45
C ASP A 274 9.98 5.43 35.85
N ASN A 275 9.03 4.75 36.53
CA ASN A 275 9.20 4.19 37.87
C ASN A 275 8.99 2.66 37.89
N LEU A 276 9.52 1.96 36.88
CA LEU A 276 9.48 0.50 36.76
C LEU A 276 10.57 -0.21 37.57
N GLY A 277 11.48 0.54 38.20
CA GLY A 277 12.55 -0.02 39.04
C GLY A 277 13.63 -0.78 38.30
N VAL A 278 13.72 -0.65 36.97
CA VAL A 278 14.73 -1.31 36.12
C VAL A 278 15.52 -0.31 35.27
N ALA A 279 16.74 -0.70 34.88
CA ALA A 279 17.69 0.21 34.24
C ALA A 279 17.38 0.55 32.77
N ASP A 280 16.76 -0.38 32.03
CA ASP A 280 16.43 -0.20 30.61
C ASP A 280 15.25 -1.09 30.16
N LEU A 281 14.79 -0.91 28.93
CA LEU A 281 13.68 -1.68 28.36
C LEU A 281 14.00 -3.17 28.16
N ASN A 282 15.27 -3.57 28.02
CA ASN A 282 15.62 -4.99 27.94
C ASN A 282 15.47 -5.65 29.31
N ALA A 283 15.82 -4.95 30.38
CA ALA A 283 15.58 -5.40 31.75
C ALA A 283 14.07 -5.53 32.03
N VAL A 284 13.24 -4.63 31.50
CA VAL A 284 11.76 -4.78 31.59
C VAL A 284 11.31 -6.10 30.97
N ARG A 285 11.81 -6.48 29.78
CA ARG A 285 11.46 -7.76 29.11
C ARG A 285 11.80 -9.00 29.95
N GLY A 286 12.74 -8.89 30.88
CA GLY A 286 13.17 -9.97 31.77
C GLY A 286 12.31 -10.18 33.01
N ILE A 287 11.34 -9.29 33.28
CA ILE A 287 10.46 -9.40 34.45
C ILE A 287 9.40 -10.50 34.18
N GLY A 288 9.44 -11.57 34.97
CA GLY A 288 8.50 -12.69 34.90
C GLY A 288 7.17 -12.42 35.63
N ALA A 289 6.15 -13.24 35.33
CA ALA A 289 4.88 -13.24 36.09
C ALA A 289 5.16 -13.54 37.57
N GLY A 290 4.46 -12.84 38.46
CA GLY A 290 4.79 -12.73 39.88
C GLY A 290 5.05 -14.06 40.59
N ASN A 291 6.32 -14.29 40.97
CA ASN A 291 6.65 -15.14 42.12
C ASN A 291 7.05 -14.22 43.27
N ASN A 292 6.14 -14.16 44.24
CA ASN A 292 5.98 -13.20 45.34
C ASN A 292 7.13 -13.07 46.36
N ALA A 293 8.37 -13.42 46.03
CA ALA A 293 9.37 -13.60 47.08
C ALA A 293 10.77 -13.03 46.86
N ASN A 294 11.20 -12.52 45.69
CA ASN A 294 12.63 -12.15 45.60
C ASN A 294 13.08 -11.12 44.54
N GLN A 295 12.22 -10.20 44.04
CA GLN A 295 12.72 -9.08 43.22
C GLN A 295 11.94 -7.78 43.47
N SER A 296 12.68 -6.68 43.52
CA SER A 296 12.15 -5.33 43.39
C SER A 296 11.30 -5.20 42.11
N GLY A 297 10.03 -4.84 42.25
CA GLY A 297 9.17 -4.43 41.12
C GLY A 297 8.53 -5.57 40.31
N GLY A 298 7.69 -6.41 40.94
CA GLY A 298 6.68 -7.15 40.16
C GLY A 298 5.69 -6.18 39.49
N LEU A 299 5.02 -6.61 38.40
CA LEU A 299 4.04 -5.85 37.59
C LEU A 299 2.75 -5.41 38.33
N ASN A 300 2.83 -5.06 39.61
CA ASN A 300 1.66 -4.95 40.48
C ASN A 300 1.65 -3.70 41.38
N THR A 301 2.21 -2.57 40.92
CA THR A 301 2.06 -1.31 41.65
C THR A 301 1.12 -0.35 40.93
N ALA A 302 0.10 0.11 41.65
CA ALA A 302 -0.78 1.17 41.20
C ALA A 302 0.06 2.42 40.84
N GLY A 303 -0.04 2.87 39.59
CA GLY A 303 0.67 4.07 39.10
C GLY A 303 1.82 3.82 38.12
N GLU A 304 2.14 2.57 37.78
CA GLU A 304 3.22 2.23 36.85
C GLU A 304 2.78 2.12 35.37
N PHE A 305 1.50 1.78 35.15
CA PHE A 305 0.92 1.53 33.83
C PHE A 305 -0.35 2.35 33.62
N GLN A 306 -0.59 2.78 32.37
CA GLN A 306 -1.84 3.45 31.99
C GLN A 306 -2.32 3.02 30.60
N GLY A 307 -3.49 3.51 30.22
CA GLY A 307 -4.02 3.34 28.87
C GLY A 307 -4.15 1.87 28.47
N LYS A 308 -3.59 1.51 27.31
CA LYS A 308 -3.71 0.16 26.75
C LYS A 308 -3.00 -0.91 27.59
N THR A 309 -1.88 -0.57 28.23
CA THR A 309 -1.15 -1.50 29.10
C THR A 309 -2.00 -1.89 30.30
N ALA A 310 -2.64 -0.93 30.97
CA ALA A 310 -3.51 -1.21 32.11
C ALA A 310 -4.72 -2.10 31.71
N THR A 311 -5.30 -1.85 30.53
CA THR A 311 -6.39 -2.67 29.99
C THR A 311 -5.95 -4.11 29.69
N GLU A 312 -4.78 -4.30 29.07
CA GLU A 312 -4.29 -5.65 28.73
C GLU A 312 -3.91 -6.43 29.99
N ILE A 313 -3.28 -5.78 30.99
CA ILE A 313 -3.04 -6.39 32.31
C ILE A 313 -4.36 -6.78 32.97
N GLY A 314 -5.38 -5.93 32.91
CA GLY A 314 -6.72 -6.24 33.44
C GLY A 314 -7.37 -7.45 32.74
N ARG A 315 -7.10 -7.64 31.45
CA ARG A 315 -7.60 -8.77 30.65
C ARG A 315 -6.91 -10.09 30.99
N ILE A 316 -5.58 -10.07 31.14
CA ILE A 316 -4.76 -11.26 31.42
C ILE A 316 -4.81 -11.63 32.91
N GLY A 317 -4.86 -10.62 33.78
CA GLY A 317 -4.75 -10.72 35.23
C GLY A 317 -3.35 -10.33 35.74
N ALA A 318 -3.28 -9.43 36.72
CA ALA A 318 -2.02 -8.83 37.22
C ALA A 318 -1.00 -9.85 37.78
N GLY A 319 -1.45 -11.02 38.24
CA GLY A 319 -0.58 -12.11 38.70
C GLY A 319 -0.09 -13.05 37.60
N VAL A 320 -0.60 -12.90 36.38
CA VAL A 320 -0.33 -13.78 35.22
C VAL A 320 0.36 -13.03 34.10
N ALA A 321 0.03 -11.74 33.91
CA ALA A 321 0.65 -10.90 32.91
C ALA A 321 2.18 -10.87 33.09
N THR A 322 2.88 -10.99 31.97
CA THR A 322 4.34 -10.91 31.89
C THR A 322 4.73 -9.63 31.15
N SER A 323 5.98 -9.20 31.30
CA SER A 323 6.47 -8.05 30.54
C SER A 323 6.53 -8.29 29.03
N ALA A 324 6.53 -9.55 28.58
CA ALA A 324 6.44 -9.91 27.17
C ALA A 324 5.06 -9.59 26.57
N ASP A 325 4.01 -9.52 27.39
CA ASP A 325 2.65 -9.13 26.97
C ASP A 325 2.52 -7.61 26.76
N ILE A 326 3.46 -6.84 27.30
CA ILE A 326 3.45 -5.37 27.31
C ILE A 326 4.50 -4.81 26.36
N ILE A 327 5.73 -5.32 26.47
CA ILE A 327 6.85 -4.95 25.62
C ILE A 327 7.17 -6.16 24.75
N PRO A 328 7.15 -5.99 23.42
CA PRO A 328 7.40 -7.11 22.52
C PRO A 328 8.81 -7.63 22.70
N ASN A 329 8.97 -8.96 22.78
CA ASN A 329 10.27 -9.64 22.79
C ASN A 329 10.53 -10.43 21.49
N GLY A 330 9.88 -10.02 20.40
CA GLY A 330 9.94 -10.67 19.10
C GLY A 330 11.30 -10.52 18.41
N THR A 331 11.54 -11.42 17.44
CA THR A 331 12.75 -11.33 16.60
C THR A 331 12.54 -10.34 15.45
N TRP A 332 11.36 -10.34 14.84
CA TRP A 332 11.05 -9.55 13.64
C TRP A 332 9.66 -8.89 13.66
N ASP A 333 8.83 -9.27 14.63
CA ASP A 333 7.39 -9.03 14.72
C ASP A 333 7.05 -8.33 16.04
N GLU A 334 7.77 -7.24 16.32
CA GLU A 334 7.53 -6.45 17.53
C GLU A 334 6.31 -5.54 17.37
N ASP A 335 5.22 -5.81 18.10
CA ASP A 335 4.09 -4.89 18.25
C ASP A 335 4.26 -4.01 19.48
N TRP A 336 4.47 -2.71 19.26
CA TRP A 336 4.65 -1.73 20.32
C TRP A 336 3.37 -0.97 20.68
N SER A 337 2.22 -1.36 20.13
CA SER A 337 0.95 -0.67 20.31
C SER A 337 0.45 -0.67 21.76
N ILE A 338 0.74 -1.73 22.52
CA ILE A 338 0.37 -1.86 23.94
C ILE A 338 1.17 -0.90 24.81
N ALA A 339 2.49 -0.87 24.65
CA ALA A 339 3.37 0.09 25.34
C ALA A 339 3.14 1.56 24.92
N GLY A 340 2.41 1.79 23.82
CA GLY A 340 2.17 3.12 23.28
C GLY A 340 3.44 3.74 22.69
N GLY A 341 4.21 2.93 21.97
CA GLY A 341 5.52 3.30 21.44
C GLY A 341 5.47 4.34 20.32
N GLU A 342 6.25 5.42 20.44
CA GLU A 342 6.37 6.44 19.40
C GLU A 342 7.75 7.15 19.40
N PRO A 343 8.20 7.70 18.26
CA PRO A 343 9.47 8.44 18.19
C PRO A 343 9.30 9.91 18.62
N VAL A 344 10.17 10.40 19.50
CA VAL A 344 10.13 11.77 20.05
C VAL A 344 11.51 12.42 20.09
N ASP A 345 11.53 13.75 20.10
CA ASP A 345 12.75 14.56 20.22
C ASP A 345 13.16 14.83 21.69
N ASN A 346 12.32 14.41 22.65
CA ASN A 346 12.60 14.53 24.07
C ASN A 346 13.86 13.76 24.48
N ALA A 347 14.57 14.28 25.49
CA ALA A 347 15.72 13.59 26.07
C ALA A 347 15.34 12.21 26.64
N PRO A 348 16.25 11.23 26.63
CA PRO A 348 16.00 9.93 27.23
C PRO A 348 15.65 10.04 28.73
N VAL A 349 14.71 9.21 29.17
CA VAL A 349 14.24 9.10 30.55
C VAL A 349 14.28 7.62 30.91
N ALA A 350 15.14 7.27 31.86
CA ALA A 350 15.36 5.89 32.27
C ALA A 350 14.12 5.34 33.02
N PRO A 351 13.82 4.03 32.88
CA PRO A 351 12.65 3.42 33.53
C PRO A 351 12.74 3.31 35.06
N ASN A 352 13.80 3.82 35.70
CA ASN A 352 13.98 3.84 37.16
C ASN A 352 14.19 5.25 37.73
N THR A 353 13.80 6.29 36.99
CA THR A 353 13.97 7.70 37.39
C THR A 353 13.05 8.06 38.57
N GLY A 354 11.94 7.34 38.74
CA GLY A 354 11.09 7.45 39.92
C GLY A 354 10.10 8.61 39.90
N GLY A 355 9.84 9.22 38.73
CA GLY A 355 8.85 10.28 38.58
C GLY A 355 7.41 9.77 38.76
N GLY A 356 7.13 8.55 38.31
CA GLY A 356 5.78 7.98 38.27
C GLY A 356 4.90 8.68 37.22
N LEU A 357 3.70 8.16 36.95
CA LEU A 357 2.80 8.83 36.01
C LEU A 357 2.47 10.27 36.49
N PRO A 358 2.53 11.29 35.61
CA PRO A 358 2.51 11.22 34.14
C PRO A 358 3.89 11.14 33.45
N ALA A 359 5.00 11.05 34.19
CA ALA A 359 6.32 10.84 33.60
C ALA A 359 6.41 9.43 33.00
N VAL A 360 6.94 9.33 31.79
CA VAL A 360 6.98 8.09 31.01
C VAL A 360 8.39 7.73 30.60
N THR A 361 8.63 6.44 30.39
CA THR A 361 9.93 5.95 29.93
C THR A 361 10.23 6.40 28.50
N ILE A 362 11.43 6.95 28.28
CA ILE A 362 11.95 7.35 26.97
C ILE A 362 13.31 6.69 26.76
N ALA A 363 13.36 5.64 25.95
CA ALA A 363 14.58 4.92 25.65
C ALA A 363 15.44 5.64 24.60
N PRO A 364 16.79 5.56 24.72
CA PRO A 364 17.70 6.24 23.81
C PRO A 364 17.73 5.58 22.43
N GLY A 365 17.47 6.40 21.41
CA GLY A 365 17.47 6.01 20.00
C GLY A 365 16.36 5.03 19.60
N ILE A 366 16.28 4.77 18.29
CA ILE A 366 15.36 3.79 17.69
C ILE A 366 16.12 2.49 17.39
N LYS A 367 15.55 1.35 17.75
CA LYS A 367 16.13 0.01 17.54
C LYS A 367 15.45 -0.72 16.36
N LEU A 368 16.07 -1.80 15.88
CA LEU A 368 15.60 -2.58 14.72
C LEU A 368 14.09 -2.88 14.75
N GLY A 369 13.60 -3.49 15.83
CA GLY A 369 12.18 -3.88 15.91
C GLY A 369 11.22 -2.69 16.01
N GLN A 370 11.65 -1.57 16.59
CA GLN A 370 10.88 -0.32 16.61
C GLN A 370 10.81 0.31 15.22
N LEU A 371 11.90 0.29 14.45
CA LEU A 371 11.90 0.79 13.06
C LEU A 371 11.03 -0.09 12.15
N LEU A 372 11.11 -1.42 12.28
CA LEU A 372 10.23 -2.34 11.56
C LEU A 372 8.75 -2.10 11.90
N TYR A 373 8.43 -1.92 13.19
CA TYR A 373 7.09 -1.54 13.62
C TYR A 373 6.62 -0.23 12.98
N LEU A 374 7.46 0.80 12.97
CA LEU A 374 7.11 2.11 12.38
C LEU A 374 6.94 2.04 10.85
N LEU A 375 7.75 1.26 10.14
CA LEU A 375 7.56 1.04 8.71
C LEU A 375 6.23 0.31 8.44
N ARG A 376 5.86 -0.69 9.25
CA ARG A 376 4.58 -1.41 9.14
C ARG A 376 3.35 -0.57 9.45
N THR A 377 3.47 0.40 10.35
CA THR A 377 2.31 1.10 10.92
C THR A 377 2.24 2.56 10.50
N ALA A 378 3.31 3.32 10.67
CA ALA A 378 3.35 4.75 10.40
C ALA A 378 3.61 5.06 8.91
N TYR A 379 4.50 4.32 8.25
CA TYR A 379 4.81 4.55 6.83
C TYR A 379 3.69 4.09 5.90
N THR A 380 3.18 2.86 6.08
CA THR A 380 2.02 2.32 5.33
C THR A 380 0.78 3.21 5.44
N THR A 381 0.53 3.80 6.60
CA THR A 381 -0.61 4.72 6.80
C THR A 381 -0.43 6.03 6.04
N VAL A 382 0.79 6.57 5.94
CA VAL A 382 1.09 7.77 5.15
C VAL A 382 0.93 7.51 3.65
N GLU A 383 1.42 6.37 3.16
CA GLU A 383 1.27 6.00 1.75
C GLU A 383 -0.16 5.60 1.38
N HIS A 384 -0.89 4.91 2.27
CA HIS A 384 -2.32 4.65 2.09
C HIS A 384 -3.12 5.96 1.99
N LEU A 385 -2.82 6.97 2.83
CA LEU A 385 -3.45 8.29 2.76
C LEU A 385 -3.06 9.07 1.49
N LYS A 386 -1.81 8.96 1.03
CA LYS A 386 -1.38 9.53 -0.26
C LYS A 386 -2.07 8.86 -1.44
N GLN A 387 -2.19 7.52 -1.44
CA GLN A 387 -2.92 6.78 -2.45
C GLN A 387 -4.41 7.16 -2.45
N MET A 388 -5.05 7.27 -1.28
CA MET A 388 -6.44 7.73 -1.20
C MET A 388 -6.62 9.17 -1.72
N ALA A 389 -5.63 10.04 -1.53
CA ALA A 389 -5.63 11.40 -2.07
C ALA A 389 -5.38 11.44 -3.59
N VAL A 390 -4.38 10.70 -4.09
CA VAL A 390 -3.99 10.64 -5.51
C VAL A 390 -5.04 9.95 -6.36
N PHE A 391 -5.71 8.92 -5.84
CA PHE A 391 -6.78 8.20 -6.55
C PHE A 391 -8.19 8.77 -6.30
N GLY A 392 -8.32 9.92 -5.63
CA GLY A 392 -9.62 10.59 -5.41
C GLY A 392 -10.59 9.82 -4.50
N GLN A 393 -10.10 8.91 -3.67
CA GLN A 393 -10.92 8.08 -2.76
C GLN A 393 -11.17 8.75 -1.40
N LEU A 394 -10.60 9.93 -1.15
CA LEU A 394 -10.99 10.81 -0.04
C LEU A 394 -12.40 11.37 -0.31
N MET A 395 -13.41 10.57 -0.02
CA MET A 395 -14.82 10.94 -0.14
C MET A 395 -15.32 11.47 1.21
N GLN A 396 -16.15 12.50 1.18
CA GLN A 396 -16.80 13.03 2.38
C GLN A 396 -17.63 11.96 3.11
N GLY A 397 -18.23 11.02 2.38
CA GLY A 397 -19.11 10.00 2.94
C GLY A 397 -20.19 10.64 3.82
N ASP A 398 -20.39 10.08 5.02
CA ASP A 398 -21.35 10.57 6.02
C ASP A 398 -20.76 11.64 6.96
N MET A 399 -19.52 12.11 6.71
CA MET A 399 -18.84 13.07 7.58
C MET A 399 -19.38 14.50 7.36
N SER A 400 -19.38 15.30 8.43
CA SER A 400 -19.68 16.72 8.28
C SER A 400 -18.59 17.43 7.46
N VAL A 401 -18.96 18.51 6.79
CA VAL A 401 -18.05 19.32 5.96
C VAL A 401 -16.83 19.78 6.76
N GLU A 402 -17.01 20.09 8.04
CA GLU A 402 -15.94 20.53 8.95
C GLU A 402 -14.97 19.39 9.30
N GLN A 403 -15.51 18.18 9.54
CA GLN A 403 -14.70 16.99 9.81
C GLN A 403 -13.89 16.57 8.58
N PHE A 404 -14.52 16.60 7.42
CA PHE A 404 -13.86 16.31 6.16
C PHE A 404 -12.78 17.35 5.83
N SER A 405 -13.05 18.64 6.06
CA SER A 405 -12.06 19.71 5.90
C SER A 405 -10.87 19.55 6.86
N ALA A 406 -11.11 19.17 8.11
CA ALA A 406 -10.05 18.89 9.08
C ALA A 406 -9.22 17.66 8.67
N GLN A 407 -9.85 16.63 8.12
CA GLN A 407 -9.18 15.44 7.60
C GLN A 407 -8.30 15.79 6.39
N ILE A 408 -8.81 16.55 5.42
CA ILE A 408 -8.02 17.04 4.27
C ILE A 408 -6.84 17.89 4.73
N LYS A 409 -7.04 18.83 5.66
CA LYS A 409 -5.95 19.65 6.22
C LYS A 409 -4.91 18.81 6.95
N LYS A 410 -5.34 17.76 7.65
CA LYS A 410 -4.44 16.82 8.34
C LYS A 410 -3.64 15.99 7.33
N VAL A 411 -4.27 15.51 6.27
CA VAL A 411 -3.61 14.78 5.17
C VAL A 411 -2.61 15.71 4.46
N GLY A 412 -3.00 16.92 4.07
CA GLY A 412 -2.09 17.89 3.45
C GLY A 412 -0.88 18.26 4.30
N LYS A 413 -1.05 18.35 5.64
CA LYS A 413 0.07 18.52 6.59
C LYS A 413 0.96 17.28 6.73
N LEU A 414 0.40 16.08 6.52
CA LEU A 414 1.15 14.81 6.57
C LEU A 414 1.89 14.53 5.26
N THR A 415 1.43 15.08 4.13
CA THR A 415 1.96 14.80 2.79
C THR A 415 2.84 15.90 2.21
N GLU A 416 2.97 17.06 2.86
CA GLU A 416 3.71 18.23 2.34
C GLU A 416 3.33 18.59 0.90
N MET A 417 2.05 18.45 0.55
CA MET A 417 1.54 18.94 -0.74
C MET A 417 1.52 20.48 -0.69
N THR A 418 2.60 21.11 -1.14
CA THR A 418 2.57 22.53 -1.52
C THR A 418 1.61 22.71 -2.69
N PRO A 419 0.70 23.69 -2.65
CA PRO A 419 -0.07 24.05 -3.83
C PRO A 419 0.90 24.67 -4.84
N GLU A 420 1.03 24.06 -6.01
CA GLU A 420 1.54 24.75 -7.20
C GLU A 420 0.49 25.73 -7.73
#